data_AF-A0A1F3A230-F1
#
_entry.id   AF-A0A1F3A230-F1
#
_cell.length_a   1.000
_cell.length_b   1.000
_cell.length_c   1.000
_cell.angle_alpha   90.00
_cell.angle_beta   90.00
_cell.angle_gamma   90.00
#
_symmetry.space_group_name_H-M   'P 1'
#
loop_
_entity.id
_entity.type
_entity.pdbx_description
1 polymer ?
#
loop_
_entity_poly.entity_id
_entity_poly.type
_entity_poly.pdbx_seq_one_letter_code
_entity_poly.pdbx_strand_id
1 'polypeptide(L)'
;MRGIFGLAIATFALAGCQTLSFGGEGTRTTLTTVTTTPAGARVTVEGFGECETPCTIEIDKPRNITIAKAGFDTQKFVLLPGRKKLDVVLKLSAPTTGVDSGELPEL
;
A
#
# COMPACT_ATOMS: atom_id res chain seq x y z
N MET A 1 71.01 -20.81 -27.72
CA MET A 1 69.55 -21.04 -27.85
C MET A 1 69.07 -21.50 -26.47
N ARG A 2 68.48 -20.60 -25.68
CA ARG A 2 67.03 -20.36 -25.57
C ARG A 2 66.32 -21.46 -24.77
N GLY A 3 65.88 -21.10 -23.56
CA GLY A 3 64.62 -21.58 -23.01
C GLY A 3 64.72 -22.59 -21.86
N ILE A 4 64.87 -22.10 -20.63
CA ILE A 4 64.20 -22.75 -19.50
C ILE A 4 62.98 -21.88 -19.22
N PHE A 5 61.85 -22.39 -19.71
CA PHE A 5 60.51 -21.86 -19.57
C PHE A 5 60.18 -21.72 -18.08
N GLY A 6 60.28 -20.50 -17.59
CA GLY A 6 59.50 -20.09 -16.43
C GLY A 6 58.05 -19.98 -16.85
N LEU A 7 57.18 -20.77 -16.23
CA LEU A 7 55.80 -20.36 -16.01
C LEU A 7 55.23 -21.19 -14.86
N ALA A 8 55.49 -20.73 -13.64
CA ALA A 8 54.71 -21.09 -12.48
C ALA A 8 53.29 -20.54 -12.70
N ILE A 9 52.40 -21.39 -13.22
CA ILE A 9 50.97 -21.08 -13.26
C ILE A 9 50.44 -21.31 -11.85
N ALA A 10 50.51 -20.26 -11.04
CA ALA A 10 49.80 -20.15 -9.79
C ALA A 10 48.30 -20.26 -10.11
N THR A 11 47.75 -21.45 -9.89
CA THR A 11 46.33 -21.74 -9.92
C THR A 11 45.67 -20.97 -8.78
N PHE A 12 45.26 -19.76 -9.12
CA PHE A 12 44.44 -18.87 -8.32
C PHE A 12 43.05 -19.49 -8.16
N ALA A 13 42.92 -20.46 -7.25
CA ALA A 13 41.63 -20.90 -6.73
C ALA A 13 41.14 -19.85 -5.72
N LEU A 14 40.86 -18.64 -6.20
CA LEU A 14 39.87 -17.77 -5.56
C LEU A 14 38.54 -18.50 -5.74
N ALA A 15 38.21 -19.36 -4.77
CA ALA A 15 36.84 -19.62 -4.40
C ALA A 15 36.25 -18.28 -3.96
N GLY A 16 35.92 -17.43 -4.93
CA GLY A 16 35.02 -16.32 -4.73
C GLY A 16 33.78 -16.95 -4.16
N CYS A 17 33.50 -16.66 -2.88
CA CYS A 17 32.19 -16.86 -2.32
C CYS A 17 31.24 -16.19 -3.31
N GLN A 18 30.57 -16.99 -4.13
CA GLN A 18 29.36 -16.56 -4.79
C GLN A 18 28.47 -16.22 -3.61
N THR A 19 28.48 -14.96 -3.22
CA THR A 19 27.49 -14.43 -2.30
C THR A 19 26.22 -14.66 -3.10
N LEU A 20 25.56 -15.77 -2.76
CA LEU A 20 24.22 -16.03 -3.19
C LEU A 20 23.47 -14.87 -2.59
N SER A 21 23.37 -13.80 -3.37
CA SER A 21 22.24 -12.90 -3.35
C SER A 21 21.04 -13.79 -3.67
N PHE A 22 20.65 -14.63 -2.69
CA PHE A 22 19.29 -14.94 -2.40
C PHE A 22 18.63 -13.58 -2.20
N GLY A 23 18.33 -12.92 -3.32
CA GLY A 23 17.18 -12.07 -3.43
C GLY A 23 16.01 -12.99 -3.16
N GLY A 24 15.78 -13.26 -1.87
CA GLY A 24 14.55 -13.82 -1.41
C GLY A 24 13.49 -12.96 -2.07
N GLU A 25 12.60 -13.60 -2.81
CA GLU A 25 11.32 -13.04 -3.20
C GLU A 25 10.53 -12.90 -1.89
N GLY A 26 11.01 -12.03 -1.01
CA GLY A 26 10.30 -11.56 0.15
C GLY A 26 9.08 -10.89 -0.43
N THR A 27 7.93 -11.38 0.00
CA THR A 27 6.62 -10.79 -0.23
C THR A 27 6.80 -9.28 -0.27
N ARG A 28 6.59 -8.64 -1.44
CA ARG A 28 6.87 -7.22 -1.64
C ARG A 28 5.80 -6.40 -0.90
N THR A 29 5.80 -6.49 0.42
CA THR A 29 4.93 -5.69 1.24
C THR A 29 5.35 -4.25 1.07
N THR A 30 4.41 -3.43 0.62
CA THR A 30 4.65 -2.02 0.37
C THR A 30 3.99 -1.21 1.46
N LEU A 31 4.77 -0.33 2.09
CA LEU A 31 4.23 0.70 2.97
C LEU A 31 3.58 1.79 2.11
N THR A 32 2.27 1.96 2.30
CA THR A 32 1.48 3.00 1.63
C THR A 32 0.99 4.00 2.67
N THR A 33 1.35 5.27 2.50
CA THR A 33 0.78 6.36 3.29
C THR A 33 -0.53 6.82 2.67
N VAL A 34 -1.60 6.82 3.45
CA VAL A 34 -2.94 7.28 3.05
C VAL A 34 -3.22 8.63 3.69
N THR A 35 -3.45 9.64 2.85
CA THR A 35 -3.82 11.00 3.24
C THR A 35 -5.19 11.34 2.66
N THR A 36 -6.01 12.06 3.42
CA THR A 36 -7.29 12.58 2.91
C THR A 36 -7.40 14.07 3.14
N THR A 37 -8.16 14.72 2.25
CA THR A 37 -8.55 16.11 2.39
C THR A 37 -10.08 16.19 2.47
N PRO A 38 -10.66 16.58 3.63
CA PRO A 38 -9.98 16.92 4.90
C PRO A 38 -9.38 15.71 5.63
N ALA A 39 -8.42 15.98 6.51
CA ALA A 39 -7.78 14.97 7.37
C ALA A 39 -8.78 14.41 8.41
N GLY A 40 -8.42 13.30 9.05
CA GLY A 40 -9.26 12.61 10.03
C GLY A 40 -10.42 11.82 9.40
N ALA A 41 -10.19 11.21 8.25
CA ALA A 41 -11.10 10.22 7.67
C ALA A 41 -10.76 8.82 8.20
N ARG A 42 -11.78 7.99 8.42
CA ARG A 42 -11.62 6.60 8.83
C ARG A 42 -11.41 5.73 7.60
N VAL A 43 -10.27 5.06 7.56
CA VAL A 43 -9.87 4.12 6.51
C VAL A 43 -10.03 2.71 7.06
N THR A 44 -10.90 1.93 6.43
CA THR A 44 -11.08 0.50 6.72
C THR A 44 -10.39 -0.30 5.62
N VAL A 45 -9.45 -1.16 6.00
CA VAL A 45 -8.69 -2.02 5.10
C VAL A 45 -9.12 -3.47 5.32
N GLU A 46 -9.57 -4.10 4.24
CA GLU A 46 -10.05 -5.48 4.29
C GLU A 46 -8.95 -6.45 4.79
N GLY A 47 -9.18 -7.02 5.98
CA GLY A 47 -8.28 -7.98 6.63
C GLY A 47 -7.12 -7.38 7.44
N PHE A 48 -6.99 -6.05 7.52
CA PHE A 48 -5.99 -5.36 8.36
C PHE A 48 -6.61 -4.54 9.49
N GLY A 49 -7.87 -4.13 9.34
CA GLY A 49 -8.59 -3.35 10.35
C GLY A 49 -8.81 -1.92 9.89
N GLU A 50 -8.74 -0.98 10.82
CA GLU A 50 -9.12 0.42 10.60
C GLU A 50 -8.07 1.39 11.16
N CYS A 51 -7.88 2.50 10.45
CA CYS A 51 -7.01 3.60 10.86
C CYS A 51 -7.64 4.95 10.54
N GLU A 52 -7.14 6.01 11.16
CA GLU A 52 -7.54 7.39 10.87
C GLU A 52 -6.45 8.10 10.07
N THR A 53 -6.81 8.77 8.98
CA THR A 53 -5.85 9.49 8.13
C THR A 53 -5.32 10.76 8.82
N PRO A 54 -4.02 11.08 8.71
CA PRO A 54 -3.01 10.36 7.92
C PRO A 54 -2.52 9.09 8.62
N CYS A 55 -2.62 7.94 7.95
CA CYS A 55 -2.11 6.66 8.45
C CYS A 55 -1.24 5.96 7.39
N THR A 56 -0.29 5.16 7.85
CA THR A 56 0.54 4.32 6.98
C THR A 56 0.11 2.88 7.17
N ILE A 57 -0.20 2.21 6.06
CA ILE A 57 -0.66 0.82 6.05
C ILE A 57 0.30 -0.01 5.21
N GLU A 58 0.56 -1.22 5.67
CA GLU A 58 1.40 -2.18 4.99
C GLU A 58 0.51 -3.09 4.12
N ILE A 59 0.77 -3.15 2.82
CA ILE A 59 -0.05 -3.88 1.84
C ILE A 59 0.83 -4.89 1.11
N ASP A 60 0.51 -6.17 1.28
CA ASP A 60 1.16 -7.32 0.61
C ASP A 60 0.54 -7.63 -0.76
N LYS A 61 -0.76 -7.41 -0.89
CA LYS A 61 -1.57 -7.77 -2.06
C LYS A 61 -2.70 -6.76 -2.30
N PRO A 62 -3.34 -6.76 -3.48
CA PRO A 62 -4.49 -5.90 -3.73
C PRO A 62 -5.58 -6.08 -2.67
N ARG A 63 -6.01 -4.99 -2.04
CA ARG A 63 -7.03 -5.00 -0.97
C ARG A 63 -8.06 -3.91 -1.17
N ASN A 64 -9.31 -4.21 -0.84
CA ASN A 64 -10.35 -3.19 -0.82
C ASN A 64 -10.16 -2.30 0.40
N ILE A 65 -10.17 -1.00 0.16
CA ILE A 65 -10.15 0.02 1.19
C ILE A 65 -11.43 0.84 1.11
N THR A 66 -12.01 1.15 2.26
CA THR A 66 -13.19 2.01 2.39
C THR A 66 -12.79 3.21 3.21
N ILE A 67 -12.95 4.40 2.65
CA ILE A 67 -12.66 5.66 3.32
C ILE A 67 -13.99 6.34 3.61
N ALA A 68 -14.27 6.59 4.88
CA ALA A 68 -15.49 7.23 5.36
C ALA A 68 -15.15 8.35 6.33
N LYS A 69 -15.85 9.47 6.22
CA LYS A 69 -15.76 10.59 7.17
C LYS A 69 -17.15 11.16 7.40
N ALA A 70 -17.46 11.54 8.63
CA ALA A 70 -18.75 12.15 8.95
C ALA A 70 -18.98 13.43 8.11
N GLY A 71 -20.12 13.49 7.42
CA GLY A 71 -20.47 14.59 6.49
C GLY A 71 -19.87 14.46 5.09
N PHE A 72 -19.19 13.36 4.76
CA PHE A 72 -18.59 13.10 3.45
C PHE A 72 -19.03 11.76 2.88
N ASP A 73 -18.99 11.66 1.55
CA ASP A 73 -19.35 10.43 0.85
C ASP A 73 -18.32 9.34 1.13
N THR A 74 -18.83 8.13 1.38
CA THR A 74 -17.99 6.95 1.54
C THR A 74 -17.44 6.53 0.19
N GLN A 75 -16.11 6.49 0.07
CA GLN A 75 -15.43 6.11 -1.15
C GLN A 75 -14.72 4.76 -0.98
N LYS A 76 -14.92 3.85 -1.95
CA LYS A 76 -14.32 2.52 -1.97
C LYS A 76 -13.30 2.45 -3.10
N PHE A 77 -12.10 1.99 -2.78
CA PHE A 77 -11.02 1.85 -3.76
C PHE A 77 -10.30 0.52 -3.57
N VAL A 78 -9.67 0.02 -4.63
CA VAL A 78 -8.75 -1.11 -4.54
C VAL A 78 -7.34 -0.55 -4.40
N LEU A 79 -6.70 -0.81 -3.27
CA LEU A 79 -5.32 -0.44 -3.02
C LEU A 79 -4.39 -1.55 -3.52
N LEU A 80 -3.53 -1.20 -4.48
CA LEU A 80 -2.53 -2.09 -5.04
C LEU A 80 -1.20 -1.92 -4.29
N PRO A 81 -0.47 -3.01 -4.00
CA PRO A 81 0.90 -2.93 -3.49
C PRO A 81 1.78 -2.22 -4.53
N GLY A 82 2.82 -1.51 -4.06
CA GLY A 82 3.72 -0.72 -4.89
C GLY A 82 3.44 0.79 -4.90
N ARG A 83 2.28 1.26 -4.41
CA ARG A 83 2.01 2.70 -4.25
C ARG A 83 2.50 3.20 -2.89
N LYS A 84 3.43 4.16 -2.90
CA LYS A 84 3.96 4.77 -1.65
C LYS A 84 3.00 5.78 -1.02
N LYS A 85 2.16 6.45 -1.81
CA LYS A 85 1.24 7.49 -1.35
C LYS A 85 -0.10 7.39 -2.06
N LEU A 86 -1.17 7.54 -1.30
CA LEU A 86 -2.55 7.65 -1.78
C LEU A 86 -3.16 8.92 -1.18
N ASP A 87 -3.43 9.91 -2.02
CA ASP A 87 -4.14 11.13 -1.63
C ASP A 87 -5.58 11.07 -2.13
N VAL A 88 -6.55 11.26 -1.22
CA VAL A 88 -7.98 11.18 -1.54
C VAL A 88 -8.69 12.44 -1.10
N VAL A 89 -9.27 13.15 -2.07
CA VAL A 89 -10.16 14.28 -1.80
C VAL A 89 -11.57 13.76 -1.54
N LEU A 90 -12.11 14.07 -0.37
CA LEU A 90 -13.47 13.66 0.00
C LEU A 90 -14.49 14.66 -0.54
N LYS A 91 -15.58 14.13 -1.10
CA LYS A 91 -16.73 14.93 -1.50
C LYS A 91 -17.69 15.01 -0.32
N LEU A 92 -18.20 16.21 -0.05
CA LEU A 92 -19.26 16.40 0.94
C LEU A 92 -20.47 15.61 0.49
N SER A 93 -20.97 14.71 1.35
CA SER A 93 -22.31 14.17 1.15
C SER A 93 -23.23 15.35 1.39
N ALA A 94 -23.78 15.92 0.34
CA ALA A 94 -24.91 16.83 0.51
C ALA A 94 -25.95 16.05 1.32
N PRO A 95 -26.42 16.57 2.48
CA PRO A 95 -27.50 15.90 3.20
C PRO A 95 -28.65 15.79 2.21
N THR A 96 -29.09 14.57 1.91
CA THR A 96 -30.35 14.39 1.21
C THR A 96 -31.41 14.89 2.17
N THR A 97 -31.82 16.14 2.00
CA THR A 97 -33.06 16.69 2.54
C THR A 97 -34.18 15.92 1.86
N GLY A 98 -34.46 14.74 2.40
CA GLY A 98 -35.53 13.83 2.03
C GLY A 98 -36.03 13.21 3.32
N VAL A 99 -36.30 14.05 4.32
CA VAL A 99 -37.28 13.69 5.34
C VAL A 99 -38.60 13.71 4.60
N ASP A 100 -38.98 12.56 4.06
CA ASP A 100 -40.38 12.29 3.75
C ASP A 100 -41.09 12.30 5.09
N SER A 101 -41.50 13.49 5.53
CA SER A 101 -42.54 13.69 6.51
C SER A 101 -43.85 13.24 5.85
N GLY A 102 -43.97 11.93 5.60
CA GLY A 102 -45.21 11.35 5.12
C GLY A 102 -46.29 11.63 6.15
N GLU A 103 -47.20 12.52 5.79
CA GLU A 103 -48.43 12.84 6.52
C GLU A 103 -49.05 11.57 7.10
N LEU A 104 -49.14 11.52 8.43
CA LEU A 104 -50.02 10.60 9.14
C LEU A 104 -51.44 10.82 8.59
N PRO A 105 -52.14 9.81 8.07
CA PRO A 105 -53.56 9.98 7.76
C PRO A 105 -54.30 10.23 9.08
N GLU A 106 -54.93 11.40 9.22
CA GLU A 106 -55.95 11.64 10.24
C GLU A 106 -57.20 10.86 9.84
N LEU A 107 -57.37 9.60 10.26
CA LEU A 107 -58.68 8.91 10.27
C LEU A 107 -58.76 7.88 11.41
#